data_AF-A0A8K1W845-F1
#
_entry.id   AF-A0A8K1W845-F1
#
_cell.length_a   1.000
_cell.length_b   1.000
_cell.length_c   1.000
_cell.angle_alpha   90.00
_cell.angle_beta   90.00
_cell.angle_gamma   90.00
#
_symmetry.space_group_name_H-M   'P 1'
#
loop_
_entity.id
_entity.type
_entity.pdbx_description
1 polymer ?
#
loop_
_entity_poly.entity_id
_entity_poly.type
_entity_poly.pdbx_seq_one_letter_code
_entity_poly.pdbx_strand_id
1 'polypeptide(L)'
;CGIVLNYGGSFLGLMVFLIYLGGMLVVFGYTTAMAMEEYPEVWVSNNTVLFTFLLGLMGESMLIAYLLLEDEDLEFEIVLNFNGEGDWVIYDTGDSGFFSEEYMGIAALYSYGFWLAIVSGWSLVTCIVVIMEITRGN
;
A
#
# COMPACT_ATOMS: atom_id res chain seq x y z
N CYS A 1 -3.19 6.71 1.54
CA CYS A 1 -3.72 7.36 2.76
C CYS A 1 -5.01 8.12 2.47
N GLY A 2 -5.01 9.16 1.63
CA GLY A 2 -6.20 9.99 1.36
C GLY A 2 -7.46 9.20 0.94
N ILE A 3 -7.31 8.20 0.07
CA ILE A 3 -8.42 7.33 -0.33
C ILE A 3 -9.03 6.61 0.88
N VAL A 4 -8.21 6.01 1.75
CA VAL A 4 -8.66 5.28 2.95
C VAL A 4 -9.31 6.22 3.98
N LEU A 5 -8.80 7.46 4.10
CA LEU A 5 -9.39 8.48 4.98
C LEU A 5 -10.81 8.87 4.52
N ASN A 6 -11.04 8.96 3.21
CA ASN A 6 -12.37 9.25 2.66
C ASN A 6 -13.38 8.14 2.92
N TYR A 7 -12.91 6.90 3.09
CA TYR A 7 -13.72 5.73 3.44
C TYR A 7 -13.80 5.48 4.96
N GLY A 8 -13.57 6.49 5.81
CA GLY A 8 -13.74 6.40 7.26
C GLY A 8 -12.62 5.67 8.03
N GLY A 9 -11.58 5.18 7.34
CA GLY A 9 -10.43 4.50 7.96
C GLY A 9 -9.34 5.47 8.41
N SER A 10 -9.63 6.29 9.42
CA SER A 10 -8.72 7.34 9.91
C SER A 10 -7.41 6.77 10.47
N PHE A 11 -7.50 5.75 11.32
CA PHE A 11 -6.35 5.14 11.96
C PHE A 11 -5.49 4.36 10.96
N LEU A 12 -6.12 3.53 10.13
CA LEU A 12 -5.41 2.67 9.19
C LEU A 12 -4.70 3.50 8.11
N GLY A 13 -5.35 4.57 7.62
CA GLY A 13 -4.73 5.52 6.69
C GLY A 13 -3.46 6.17 7.26
N LEU A 14 -3.51 6.61 8.52
CA LEU A 14 -2.37 7.23 9.20
C LEU A 14 -1.24 6.22 9.51
N MET A 15 -1.57 5.00 9.94
CA MET A 15 -0.55 3.97 10.20
C MET A 15 0.23 3.59 8.94
N VAL A 16 -0.46 3.42 7.80
CA VAL A 16 0.20 3.18 6.50
C VAL A 16 1.11 4.34 6.14
N PHE A 17 0.65 5.58 6.34
CA PHE A 17 1.46 6.77 6.06
C PHE A 17 2.72 6.83 6.93
N LEU A 18 2.61 6.58 8.24
CA LEU A 18 3.74 6.60 9.17
C LEU A 18 4.76 5.51 8.87
N ILE A 19 4.32 4.26 8.66
CA ILE A 19 5.21 3.14 8.35
C ILE A 19 5.90 3.37 7.01
N TYR A 20 5.19 3.86 6.00
CA TYR A 20 5.76 4.14 4.68
C TYR A 20 6.80 5.27 4.75
N LEU A 21 6.48 6.40 5.40
CA LEU A 21 7.47 7.49 5.56
C LEU A 21 8.69 7.04 6.37
N GLY A 22 8.48 6.33 7.47
CA GLY A 22 9.58 5.79 8.28
C GLY A 22 10.46 4.84 7.49
N GLY A 23 9.86 3.91 6.72
CA GLY A 23 10.57 2.97 5.88
C GLY A 23 11.36 3.66 4.77
N MET A 24 10.75 4.59 4.04
CA MET A 24 11.40 5.30 2.94
C MET A 24 12.55 6.20 3.43
N LEU A 25 12.46 6.76 4.65
CA LEU A 25 13.57 7.52 5.26
C LEU A 25 14.79 6.62 5.51
N VAL A 26 14.59 5.43 6.07
CA VAL A 26 15.69 4.48 6.31
C VAL A 26 16.31 4.02 4.98
N VAL A 27 15.48 3.69 3.98
CA VAL A 27 15.95 3.31 2.65
C VAL A 27 16.75 4.43 2.00
N PHE A 28 16.29 5.68 2.12
CA PHE A 28 17.03 6.85 1.64
C PHE A 28 18.39 6.99 2.33
N GLY A 29 18.46 6.83 3.66
CA GLY A 29 19.72 6.82 4.39
C GLY A 29 20.67 5.71 3.92
N TYR A 30 20.13 4.53 3.64
CA TYR A 30 20.93 3.40 3.15
C TYR A 30 21.46 3.61 1.73
N THR A 31 20.63 4.05 0.78
CA THR A 31 21.05 4.27 -0.61
C THR A 31 22.04 5.43 -0.72
N THR A 32 21.83 6.51 0.04
CA THR A 32 22.79 7.64 0.07
C THR A 32 24.13 7.26 0.69
N ALA A 33 24.16 6.34 1.66
CA ALA A 33 25.41 5.91 2.28
C ALA A 33 26.20 4.88 1.45
N MET A 34 25.53 3.94 0.78
CA MET A 34 26.19 2.82 0.09
C MET A 34 26.22 2.89 -1.43
N ALA A 35 25.33 3.66 -2.06
CA ALA A 35 25.13 3.67 -3.52
C ALA A 35 25.13 5.09 -4.11
N MET A 36 25.81 6.04 -3.45
CA MET A 36 25.97 7.39 -3.99
C MET A 36 27.02 7.40 -5.10
N GLU A 37 26.55 7.46 -6.35
CA GLU A 37 27.37 7.76 -7.53
C GLU A 37 27.45 9.28 -7.76
N GLU A 38 28.52 9.77 -8.42
CA GLU A 38 28.71 11.22 -8.67
C GLU A 38 27.58 11.84 -9.52
N TYR A 39 26.91 11.04 -10.36
CA TYR A 39 25.78 11.45 -11.18
C TYR A 39 24.64 10.43 -11.06
N PRO A 40 23.69 10.62 -10.12
CA PRO A 40 22.57 9.70 -9.99
C PRO A 40 21.69 9.75 -11.24
N GLU A 41 21.26 8.58 -11.72
CA GLU A 41 20.30 8.49 -12.81
C GLU A 41 18.97 9.13 -12.39
N VAL A 42 18.64 10.28 -12.98
CA VAL A 42 17.33 10.92 -12.86
C VAL A 42 16.38 10.30 -13.89
N TRP A 43 15.08 10.35 -13.65
CA TRP A 43 13.98 9.88 -14.52
C TRP A 43 14.16 10.16 -16.02
N VAL A 44 14.80 11.28 -16.39
CA VAL A 44 15.01 11.72 -17.78
C VAL A 44 16.43 11.45 -18.29
N SER A 45 17.37 11.11 -17.41
CA SER A 45 18.79 10.96 -17.78
C SER A 45 19.07 9.72 -18.62
N ASN A 46 18.33 8.63 -18.37
CA ASN A 46 18.50 7.37 -19.07
C ASN A 46 17.31 7.12 -19.99
N ASN A 47 17.58 6.99 -21.29
CA ASN A 47 16.56 6.75 -22.31
C ASN A 47 15.76 5.47 -22.05
N THR A 48 16.36 4.45 -21.44
CA THR A 48 15.66 3.20 -21.11
C THR A 48 14.64 3.43 -19.98
N VAL A 49 15.04 4.11 -18.91
CA VAL A 49 14.16 4.47 -17.78
C VAL A 49 13.00 5.33 -18.27
N LEU A 50 13.29 6.37 -19.06
CA LEU A 50 12.25 7.24 -19.62
C LEU A 50 11.27 6.48 -20.52
N PHE A 51 11.76 5.58 -21.38
CA PHE A 51 10.89 4.76 -22.23
C PHE A 51 10.00 3.83 -21.41
N THR A 52 10.54 3.16 -20.38
CA THR A 52 9.74 2.29 -19.50
C THR A 52 8.71 3.07 -18.71
N PHE A 53 9.04 4.28 -18.24
CA PHE A 53 8.10 5.16 -17.55
C PHE A 53 6.95 5.60 -18.46
N LEU A 54 7.24 6.01 -19.70
CA LEU A 54 6.22 6.39 -20.67
C LEU A 54 5.33 5.21 -21.08
N LEU A 55 5.90 4.01 -21.24
CA LEU A 55 5.11 2.80 -21.47
C LEU A 55 4.20 2.47 -20.29
N GLY A 56 4.69 2.60 -19.06
CA GLY A 56 3.88 2.41 -17.85
C GLY A 56 2.71 3.38 -17.79
N LEU A 57 2.98 4.68 -18.00
CA LEU A 57 1.94 5.72 -18.03
C LEU A 57 0.92 5.46 -19.15
N MET A 58 1.39 5.11 -20.35
CA MET A 58 0.50 4.79 -21.46
C MET A 58 -0.36 3.55 -21.17
N GLY A 59 0.21 2.52 -20.52
CA GLY A 59 -0.50 1.35 -20.06
C GLY A 59 -1.59 1.68 -19.03
N GLU A 60 -1.26 2.46 -18.00
CA GLU A 60 -2.24 2.91 -16.99
C GLU A 60 -3.34 3.77 -17.62
N SER A 61 -2.99 4.69 -18.52
CA SER A 61 -3.97 5.53 -19.22
C SER A 61 -4.88 4.71 -20.14
N MET A 62 -4.34 3.68 -20.79
CA MET A 62 -5.11 2.74 -21.61
C MET A 62 -6.04 1.88 -20.75
N LEU A 63 -5.59 1.42 -19.58
CA LEU A 63 -6.44 0.68 -18.65
C LEU A 63 -7.59 1.56 -18.16
N ILE A 64 -7.31 2.81 -17.77
CA ILE A 64 -8.37 3.75 -17.36
C ILE A 64 -9.31 4.07 -18.52
N ALA A 65 -8.78 4.29 -19.73
CA ALA A 65 -9.60 4.54 -20.91
C ALA A 65 -10.45 3.33 -21.30
N TYR A 66 -9.91 2.12 -21.19
CA TYR A 66 -10.64 0.87 -21.41
C TYR A 66 -11.79 0.74 -20.41
N LEU A 67 -11.51 0.93 -19.11
CA LEU A 67 -12.52 0.89 -18.05
C LEU A 67 -13.61 1.96 -18.22
N LEU A 68 -13.28 3.13 -18.77
CA LEU A 68 -14.25 4.21 -19.03
C LEU A 68 -15.03 4.06 -20.35
N LEU A 69 -14.57 3.22 -21.28
CA LEU A 69 -15.21 3.00 -22.59
C LEU A 69 -16.06 1.72 -22.63
N GLU A 70 -15.96 0.86 -21.61
CA GLU A 70 -16.66 -0.43 -21.52
C GLU A 70 -18.13 -0.31 -21.08
N ASP A 71 -18.71 0.90 -21.09
CA ASP A 71 -20.14 1.14 -20.80
C ASP A 71 -21.09 0.62 -21.90
N GLU A 72 -20.59 0.18 -23.06
CA GLU A 72 -21.44 -0.30 -24.16
C GLU A 72 -20.87 -1.62 -24.78
N ASP A 73 -21.40 -2.76 -24.32
CA ASP A 73 -21.63 -4.00 -25.09
C ASP A 73 -20.47 -4.95 -25.48
N LEU A 74 -19.42 -5.16 -24.66
CA LEU A 74 -18.52 -6.33 -24.84
C LEU A 74 -18.17 -7.01 -23.52
N GLU A 75 -18.81 -8.15 -23.27
CA GLU A 75 -18.51 -9.09 -22.17
C GLU A 75 -17.09 -9.70 -22.33
N PHE A 76 -16.05 -9.00 -21.86
CA PHE A 76 -14.77 -9.63 -21.55
C PHE A 76 -14.65 -9.78 -20.03
N GLU A 77 -15.05 -10.97 -19.58
CA GLU A 77 -14.99 -11.46 -18.20
C GLU A 77 -13.51 -11.58 -17.73
N ILE A 78 -12.83 -10.44 -17.56
CA ILE A 78 -11.56 -10.36 -16.85
C ILE A 78 -11.85 -9.89 -15.43
N VAL A 79 -12.45 -10.80 -14.64
CA VAL A 79 -12.37 -10.89 -13.16
C VAL A 79 -12.88 -9.70 -12.32
N LEU A 80 -13.15 -8.53 -12.87
CA LEU A 80 -13.66 -7.37 -12.12
C LEU A 80 -14.95 -6.87 -12.79
N ASN A 81 -16.03 -7.62 -12.55
CA ASN A 81 -17.37 -7.22 -12.94
C ASN A 81 -17.81 -6.01 -12.07
N PHE A 82 -17.49 -4.80 -12.50
CA PHE A 82 -17.96 -3.53 -11.90
C PHE A 82 -19.41 -3.19 -12.30
N ASN A 83 -20.25 -4.18 -12.64
CA ASN A 83 -21.63 -3.97 -13.09
C ASN A 83 -22.62 -3.65 -11.95
N GLY A 84 -22.15 -2.86 -10.99
CA GLY A 84 -22.86 -2.46 -9.79
C GLY A 84 -22.20 -1.28 -9.10
N GLU A 85 -21.66 -0.31 -9.84
CA GLU A 85 -20.98 0.90 -9.30
C GLU A 85 -21.84 1.80 -8.37
N GLY A 86 -23.06 1.39 -8.04
CA GLY A 86 -23.87 2.03 -6.99
C GLY A 86 -23.92 1.29 -5.66
N ASP A 87 -23.58 0.00 -5.58
CA ASP A 87 -24.00 -0.84 -4.43
C ASP A 87 -22.90 -1.10 -3.40
N TRP A 88 -21.63 -0.98 -3.78
CA TRP A 88 -20.48 -1.25 -2.90
C TRP A 88 -19.88 0.03 -2.31
N VAL A 89 -20.34 1.18 -2.80
CA VAL A 89 -20.05 2.53 -2.28
C VAL A 89 -21.19 3.03 -1.39
N ILE A 90 -22.26 2.24 -1.20
CA ILE A 90 -23.20 2.48 -0.10
C ILE A 90 -22.54 1.92 1.15
N TYR A 91 -21.75 2.77 1.82
CA TYR A 91 -21.63 2.63 3.26
C TYR A 91 -23.06 2.74 3.79
N ASP A 92 -23.61 1.61 4.26
CA ASP A 92 -24.75 1.66 5.15
C ASP A 92 -24.31 2.55 6.31
N THR A 93 -24.66 3.83 6.23
CA THR A 93 -24.38 4.82 7.27
C THR A 93 -25.43 4.61 8.38
N GLY A 94 -25.74 3.35 8.65
CA GLY A 94 -26.65 2.88 9.67
C GLY A 94 -25.97 3.11 10.99
N ASP A 95 -26.42 4.15 11.68
CA ASP A 95 -26.13 4.48 13.07
C ASP A 95 -24.74 4.04 13.51
N SER A 96 -23.72 4.79 13.07
CA SER A 96 -22.42 4.79 13.74
C SER A 96 -22.68 5.06 15.22
N GLY A 97 -22.76 3.98 16.01
CA GLY A 97 -22.80 4.05 17.45
C GLY A 97 -21.61 4.86 17.95
N PHE A 98 -21.63 5.25 19.22
CA PHE A 98 -20.65 6.13 19.86
C PHE A 98 -19.15 5.72 19.72
N PHE A 99 -18.83 4.59 19.09
CA PHE A 99 -17.47 4.11 18.85
C PHE A 99 -17.24 3.91 17.35
N SER A 100 -16.14 4.44 16.82
CA SER A 100 -15.76 4.11 15.44
C SER A 100 -15.31 2.64 15.37
N GLU A 101 -15.79 1.95 14.34
CA GLU A 101 -15.59 0.52 14.14
C GLU A 101 -14.10 0.15 14.05
N GLU A 102 -13.28 1.08 13.54
CA GLU A 102 -11.82 0.94 13.45
C GLU A 102 -11.15 0.73 14.82
N TYR A 103 -11.51 1.50 15.85
CA TYR A 103 -10.91 1.35 17.18
C TYR A 103 -11.32 0.05 17.84
N MET A 104 -12.56 -0.40 17.60
CA MET A 104 -13.04 -1.69 18.10
C MET A 104 -12.32 -2.86 17.42
N GLY A 105 -12.10 -2.79 16.10
CA GLY A 105 -11.33 -3.79 15.36
C GLY A 105 -9.88 -3.91 15.86
N ILE A 106 -9.22 -2.78 16.15
CA ILE A 106 -7.85 -2.78 16.70
C ILE A 106 -7.84 -3.34 18.12
N ALA A 107 -8.82 -2.98 18.95
CA ALA A 107 -8.94 -3.52 20.31
C ALA A 107 -9.22 -5.04 20.30
N ALA A 108 -9.95 -5.54 19.30
CA ALA A 108 -10.21 -6.96 19.12
C ALA A 108 -8.92 -7.78 18.87
N LEU A 109 -7.87 -7.18 18.30
CA LEU A 109 -6.57 -7.86 18.13
C LEU A 109 -5.93 -8.23 19.47
N TYR A 110 -6.15 -7.46 20.53
CA TYR A 110 -5.58 -7.75 21.85
C TYR A 110 -6.43 -8.73 22.66
N SER A 111 -7.73 -8.83 22.38
CA SER A 111 -8.63 -9.77 23.06
C SER A 111 -8.73 -11.10 22.33
N TYR A 112 -9.26 -11.10 21.11
CA TYR A 112 -9.45 -12.31 20.29
C TYR A 112 -8.21 -12.65 19.47
N GLY A 113 -7.44 -11.64 19.05
CA GLY A 113 -6.28 -11.80 18.17
C GLY A 113 -4.95 -12.12 18.87
N PHE A 114 -4.96 -12.59 20.12
CA PHE A 114 -3.73 -12.81 20.91
C PHE A 114 -2.69 -13.69 20.18
N TRP A 115 -3.14 -14.69 19.42
CA TRP A 115 -2.25 -15.52 18.60
C TRP A 115 -1.52 -14.71 17.53
N LEU A 116 -2.22 -13.80 16.83
CA LEU A 116 -1.61 -12.91 15.84
C LEU A 116 -0.60 -11.96 16.50
N ALA A 117 -0.90 -11.47 17.71
CA ALA A 117 0.02 -10.65 18.48
C ALA A 117 1.31 -11.41 18.86
N ILE A 118 1.20 -12.68 19.28
CA ILE A 118 2.38 -13.51 19.56
C ILE A 118 3.20 -13.74 18.28
N VAL A 119 2.55 -14.14 17.17
CA VAL A 119 3.26 -14.47 15.93
C VAL A 119 3.96 -13.24 15.35
N SER A 120 3.31 -12.07 15.38
CA SER A 120 3.91 -10.80 14.95
C SER A 120 5.04 -10.33 15.86
N GLY A 121 4.91 -10.50 17.18
CA GLY A 121 6.00 -10.22 18.12
C GLY A 121 7.20 -11.15 17.88
N TRP A 122 6.95 -12.44 17.67
CA TRP A 122 7.99 -13.43 17.41
C TRP A 122 8.70 -13.19 16.07
N SER A 123 7.95 -12.82 15.02
CA SER A 123 8.55 -12.49 13.72
C SER A 123 9.46 -11.26 13.80
N LEU A 124 9.11 -10.25 14.60
CA LEU A 124 9.97 -9.08 14.83
C LEU A 124 11.26 -9.44 15.59
N VAL A 125 11.17 -10.25 16.64
CA VAL A 125 12.36 -10.69 17.40
C VAL A 125 13.29 -11.53 16.53
N THR A 126 12.74 -12.50 15.79
CA THR A 126 13.53 -13.33 14.87
C THR A 126 14.14 -12.50 13.76
N CYS A 127 13.44 -11.50 13.23
CA CYS A 127 13.98 -10.55 12.26
C CYS A 127 15.23 -9.83 12.80
N ILE A 128 15.21 -9.32 14.03
CA ILE A 128 16.37 -8.66 14.64
C ILE A 128 17.55 -9.63 14.78
N VAL A 129 17.31 -10.87 15.24
CA VAL A 129 18.36 -11.90 15.34
C VAL A 129 18.97 -12.21 13.98
N VAL A 130 18.13 -12.37 12.95
CA VAL A 130 18.58 -12.63 11.58
C VAL A 130 19.42 -11.46 11.06
N ILE A 131 18.97 -10.20 11.25
CA ILE A 131 19.72 -9.01 10.82
C ILE A 131 21.09 -8.94 11.53
N MET A 132 21.14 -9.20 12.84
CA MET A 132 22.41 -9.22 13.59
C MET A 132 23.36 -10.31 13.09
N GLU A 133 22.87 -11.50 12.77
CA GLU A 133 23.70 -12.57 12.23
C GLU A 133 24.20 -12.27 10.81
N ILE A 134 23.34 -11.71 9.95
CA ILE A 134 23.72 -11.32 8.58
C ILE A 134 24.80 -10.23 8.61
N THR A 135 24.64 -9.22 9.48
CA THR A 135 25.60 -8.11 9.57
C THR A 135 26.89 -8.47 10.31
N ARG A 136 26.91 -9.55 11.11
CA ARG A 136 28.11 -10.08 11.76
C ARG A 136 29.01 -10.91 10.83
N GLY A 137 28.43 -11.47 9.77
CA GLY A 137 29.11 -12.35 8.81
C GLY A 137 29.94 -11.62 7.75
N ASN A 138 30.03 -10.29 7.82
CA ASN A 138 30.94 -9.43 7.05
C ASN A 138 31.91 -8.75 8.02
#